data_AF-A0A318UKL7-F1
#
_entry.id   AF-A0A318UKL7-F1
#
_cell.length_a   1.000
_cell.length_b   1.000
_cell.length_c   1.000
_cell.angle_alpha   90.00
_cell.angle_beta   90.00
_cell.angle_gamma   90.00
#
_symmetry.space_group_name_H-M   'P 1'
#
loop_
_entity.id
_entity.type
_entity.pdbx_description
1 polymer ?
#
loop_
_entity_poly.entity_id
_entity_poly.type
_entity_poly.pdbx_seq_one_letter_code
_entity_poly.pdbx_strand_id
1 'polypeptide(L)'
;MNSKELLAFIKSDGPSVHQADIAFIRTPVSLSGDSVARLAAYLTRETSADVMVSVGVDESQLAIYNQNNKSNFVILPAANYKIIGPAQLNIKAGEVVSADSLKIQLLDRLKLNDLNGYILPLSVKEVSSKDKGVQASSSYRTVFIKAASKYTNIDLSKKTTPAGTLIDRTNPSWSIISASTPYSSSYPAINVLDGKNNTYWFAGGADNNIVLDMSAVNAVKGFILAPTYAFGTSYNATKIEVLTSTDNQNWVSQGAYTTDAVLSSSSANAPDYRNINFYGPVTCRYVKFILNGGMGSGYNGFAEINAIK
;
A
#
# COMPACT_ATOMS: atom_id res chain seq x y z
N MET A 1 5.62 -25.59 22.90
CA MET A 1 5.04 -26.84 22.37
C MET A 1 5.70 -28.00 23.10
N ASN A 2 4.98 -28.71 23.96
CA ASN A 2 5.46 -29.94 24.61
C ASN A 2 4.89 -31.16 23.87
N SER A 3 5.26 -31.32 22.59
CA SER A 3 4.86 -32.50 21.81
C SER A 3 5.70 -33.70 22.24
N LYS A 4 5.06 -34.82 22.57
CA LYS A 4 5.76 -36.11 22.75
C LYS A 4 6.29 -36.66 21.42
N GLU A 5 5.74 -36.18 20.30
CA GLU A 5 6.07 -36.58 18.94
C GLU A 5 7.22 -35.74 18.38
N LEU A 6 8.13 -36.42 17.67
CA LEU A 6 9.25 -35.81 16.95
C LEU A 6 8.77 -35.38 15.56
N LEU A 7 8.41 -34.12 15.43
CA LEU A 7 7.82 -33.56 14.21
C LEU A 7 8.80 -32.62 13.52
N ALA A 8 8.96 -32.82 12.21
CA ALA A 8 9.63 -31.90 11.32
C ALA A 8 8.63 -30.92 10.70
N PHE A 9 9.00 -29.65 10.65
CA PHE A 9 8.17 -28.58 10.11
C PHE A 9 9.04 -27.48 9.50
N ILE A 10 8.41 -26.51 8.85
CA ILE A 10 9.10 -25.34 8.29
C ILE A 10 8.53 -24.06 8.88
N LYS A 11 9.39 -23.05 8.97
CA LYS A 11 9.02 -21.72 9.47
C LYS A 11 9.75 -20.65 8.67
N SER A 12 9.08 -19.55 8.40
CA SER A 12 9.69 -18.36 7.79
C SER A 12 10.44 -17.48 8.79
N ASP A 13 11.33 -16.62 8.29
CA ASP A 13 11.89 -15.51 9.05
C ASP A 13 10.80 -14.48 9.36
N GLY A 14 10.31 -14.48 10.60
CA GLY A 14 9.27 -13.55 11.02
C GLY A 14 8.53 -13.96 12.30
N PRO A 15 7.63 -13.09 12.78
CA PRO A 15 6.85 -13.33 14.00
C PRO A 15 5.77 -14.41 13.79
N SER A 16 5.28 -14.61 12.57
CA SER A 16 4.31 -15.67 12.25
C SER A 16 5.01 -16.98 11.92
N VAL A 17 4.50 -18.09 12.46
CA VAL A 17 5.07 -19.42 12.21
C VAL A 17 4.68 -19.95 10.82
N HIS A 18 3.53 -19.53 10.29
CA HIS A 18 2.96 -20.05 9.04
C HIS A 18 3.00 -19.05 7.89
N GLN A 19 3.57 -17.86 8.08
CA GLN A 19 3.46 -16.79 7.10
C GLN A 19 4.73 -15.92 7.09
N ALA A 20 5.17 -15.59 5.88
CA ALA A 20 6.10 -14.50 5.64
C ALA A 20 5.43 -13.47 4.74
N ASP A 21 5.52 -12.19 5.12
CA ASP A 21 5.00 -11.08 4.35
C ASP A 21 6.15 -10.37 3.62
N ILE A 22 6.05 -10.29 2.30
CA ILE A 22 6.89 -9.46 1.45
C ILE A 22 6.03 -8.29 0.96
N ALA A 23 6.12 -7.17 1.66
CA ALA A 23 5.45 -5.93 1.30
C ALA A 23 6.39 -5.02 0.52
N PHE A 24 5.91 -4.47 -0.59
CA PHE A 24 6.67 -3.52 -1.39
C PHE A 24 5.80 -2.40 -1.94
N ILE A 25 6.42 -1.26 -2.21
CA ILE A 25 5.75 -0.08 -2.76
C ILE A 25 6.16 0.06 -4.23
N ARG A 26 5.15 0.31 -5.06
CA ARG A 26 5.29 0.62 -6.48
C ARG A 26 5.01 2.11 -6.68
N THR A 27 5.91 2.78 -7.37
CA THR A 27 5.68 4.14 -7.90
C THR A 27 5.84 4.09 -9.42
N PRO A 28 5.46 5.14 -10.17
CA PRO A 28 5.72 5.19 -11.61
C PRO A 28 7.19 5.08 -12.00
N VAL A 29 8.12 5.40 -11.09
CA VAL A 29 9.55 5.51 -11.41
C VAL A 29 10.41 4.51 -10.63
N SER A 30 9.87 3.83 -9.61
CA SER A 30 10.67 2.99 -8.73
C SER A 30 9.87 1.90 -7.99
N LEU A 31 10.62 0.95 -7.45
CA LEU A 31 10.18 -0.05 -6.50
C LEU A 31 10.97 0.11 -5.20
N SER A 32 10.30 0.00 -4.05
CA SER A 32 10.95 -0.03 -2.74
C SER A 32 10.33 -1.07 -1.82
N GLY A 33 11.00 -1.39 -0.70
CA GLY A 33 10.60 -2.44 0.23
C GLY A 33 11.18 -3.81 -0.11
N ASP A 34 10.78 -4.81 0.67
CA ASP A 34 11.39 -6.13 0.67
C ASP A 34 11.13 -6.90 -0.62
N SER A 35 12.03 -7.82 -0.91
CA SER A 35 11.93 -8.72 -2.08
C SER A 35 12.17 -10.18 -1.73
N VAL A 36 12.37 -10.47 -0.45
CA VAL A 36 12.91 -11.75 0.01
C VAL A 36 12.19 -12.20 1.27
N ALA A 37 11.82 -13.47 1.31
CA ALA A 37 11.54 -14.21 2.53
C ALA A 37 12.52 -15.39 2.64
N ARG A 38 12.79 -15.85 3.86
CA ARG A 38 13.56 -17.07 4.12
C ARG A 38 12.73 -18.07 4.88
N LEU A 39 13.01 -19.35 4.68
CA LEU A 39 12.50 -20.43 5.51
C LEU A 39 13.61 -21.39 5.92
N ALA A 40 13.47 -21.96 7.11
CA ALA A 40 14.30 -23.05 7.60
C ALA A 40 13.41 -24.20 8.07
N ALA A 41 14.00 -25.38 8.18
CA ALA A 41 13.36 -26.55 8.74
C ALA A 41 13.65 -26.63 10.24
N TYR A 42 12.69 -27.18 10.98
CA TYR A 42 12.73 -27.27 12.43
C TYR A 42 12.25 -28.64 12.90
N LEU A 43 12.72 -29.05 14.08
CA LEU A 43 12.21 -30.20 14.84
C LEU A 43 11.58 -29.74 16.15
N THR A 44 10.61 -30.50 16.65
CA THR A 44 10.03 -30.28 18.00
C THR A 44 10.97 -30.64 19.14
N ARG A 45 11.98 -31.49 18.88
CA ARG A 45 13.07 -31.86 19.79
C ARG A 45 14.23 -32.47 19.00
N GLU A 46 15.36 -32.67 19.65
CA GLU A 46 16.57 -33.28 19.07
C GLU A 46 16.37 -34.77 18.73
N THR A 47 17.19 -35.28 17.81
CA THR A 47 17.36 -36.71 17.51
C THR A 47 18.83 -37.02 17.22
N SER A 48 19.23 -38.29 17.37
CA SER A 48 20.60 -38.75 17.14
C SER A 48 20.94 -39.00 15.67
N ALA A 49 20.00 -38.76 14.75
CA ALA A 49 20.19 -38.91 13.32
C ALA A 49 19.95 -37.61 12.56
N ASP A 50 20.67 -37.40 11.46
CA ASP A 50 20.37 -36.31 10.53
C ASP A 50 18.93 -36.44 9.99
N VAL A 51 18.27 -35.30 9.76
CA VAL A 51 16.94 -35.19 9.18
C VAL A 51 16.99 -34.32 7.93
N MET A 52 16.56 -34.87 6.80
CA MET A 52 16.43 -34.15 5.54
C MET A 52 14.97 -33.79 5.31
N VAL A 53 14.68 -32.52 5.02
CA VAL A 53 13.34 -32.02 4.76
C VAL A 53 13.27 -31.44 3.35
N SER A 54 12.44 -32.02 2.48
CA SER A 54 12.17 -31.46 1.16
C SER A 54 10.95 -30.55 1.20
N VAL A 55 11.06 -29.39 0.54
CA VAL A 55 10.03 -28.36 0.52
C VAL A 55 9.70 -28.02 -0.92
N GLY A 56 8.42 -27.89 -1.23
CA GLY A 56 7.96 -27.56 -2.57
C GLY A 56 6.65 -26.79 -2.55
N VAL A 57 6.30 -26.22 -3.70
CA VAL A 57 5.05 -25.48 -3.88
C VAL A 57 3.84 -26.39 -3.69
N ASP A 58 2.82 -25.90 -3.01
CA ASP A 58 1.56 -26.62 -2.76
C ASP A 58 0.35 -25.74 -3.07
N GLU A 59 0.06 -25.53 -4.35
CA GLU A 59 -1.00 -24.61 -4.80
C GLU A 59 -2.40 -24.97 -4.26
N SER A 60 -2.64 -26.24 -3.94
CA SER A 60 -3.90 -26.70 -3.32
C SER A 60 -4.19 -26.05 -1.97
N GLN A 61 -3.18 -25.50 -1.28
CA GLN A 61 -3.36 -24.80 -0.01
C GLN A 61 -3.94 -23.40 -0.17
N LEU A 62 -3.93 -22.81 -1.37
CA LEU A 62 -4.43 -21.45 -1.58
C LEU A 62 -5.92 -21.34 -1.24
N ALA A 63 -6.74 -22.28 -1.73
CA ALA A 63 -8.19 -22.27 -1.49
C ALA A 63 -8.50 -22.39 0.02
N ILE A 64 -7.79 -23.27 0.72
CA ILE A 64 -7.93 -23.47 2.17
C ILE A 64 -7.53 -22.18 2.92
N TYR A 65 -6.41 -21.57 2.53
CA TYR A 65 -5.96 -20.30 3.12
C TYR A 65 -7.01 -19.20 2.96
N ASN A 66 -7.49 -18.99 1.73
CA ASN A 66 -8.49 -17.96 1.43
C ASN A 66 -9.80 -18.19 2.19
N GLN A 67 -10.28 -19.43 2.26
CA GLN A 67 -11.48 -19.79 3.04
C GLN A 67 -11.30 -19.49 4.53
N ASN A 68 -10.19 -19.92 5.13
CA ASN A 68 -9.93 -19.74 6.56
C ASN A 68 -9.69 -18.27 6.94
N ASN A 69 -9.13 -17.47 6.03
CA ASN A 69 -8.78 -16.06 6.27
C ASN A 69 -9.79 -15.06 5.70
N LYS A 70 -10.89 -15.53 5.08
CA LYS A 70 -11.88 -14.69 4.40
C LYS A 70 -11.23 -13.70 3.42
N SER A 71 -10.28 -14.20 2.64
CA SER A 71 -9.46 -13.44 1.71
C SER A 71 -9.59 -13.97 0.29
N ASN A 72 -9.08 -13.20 -0.68
CA ASN A 72 -9.17 -13.49 -2.12
C ASN A 72 -7.80 -13.40 -2.79
N PHE A 73 -6.73 -13.87 -2.13
CA PHE A 73 -5.39 -13.88 -2.73
C PHE A 73 -5.37 -14.76 -3.98
N VAL A 74 -4.53 -14.40 -4.94
CA VAL A 74 -4.24 -15.24 -6.12
C VAL A 74 -2.89 -15.94 -5.96
N ILE A 75 -2.64 -16.99 -6.72
CA ILE A 75 -1.35 -17.70 -6.67
C ILE A 75 -0.22 -16.79 -7.17
N LEU A 76 0.92 -16.78 -6.49
CA LEU A 76 2.11 -16.07 -6.96
C LEU A 76 2.64 -16.77 -8.23
N PRO A 77 2.70 -16.10 -9.39
CA PRO A 77 3.10 -16.76 -10.63
C PRO A 77 4.54 -17.27 -10.60
N ALA A 78 4.78 -18.46 -11.15
CA ALA A 78 6.11 -19.09 -11.20
C ALA A 78 7.19 -18.21 -11.85
N ALA A 79 6.83 -17.37 -12.82
CA ALA A 79 7.74 -16.44 -13.47
C ALA A 79 8.19 -15.27 -12.56
N ASN A 80 7.49 -15.04 -11.44
CA ASN A 80 7.69 -13.90 -10.55
C ASN A 80 8.38 -14.26 -9.24
N TYR A 81 8.93 -15.46 -9.10
CA TYR A 81 9.79 -15.80 -7.97
C TYR A 81 10.90 -16.77 -8.34
N LYS A 82 11.91 -16.82 -7.48
CA LYS A 82 12.94 -17.86 -7.47
C LYS A 82 13.09 -18.41 -6.07
N ILE A 83 13.12 -19.73 -5.94
CA ILE A 83 13.53 -20.42 -4.72
C ILE A 83 15.03 -20.68 -4.84
N ILE A 84 15.79 -20.17 -3.88
CA ILE A 84 17.26 -20.22 -3.85
C ILE A 84 17.66 -20.96 -2.58
N GLY A 85 18.48 -22.00 -2.70
CA GLY A 85 18.92 -22.82 -1.58
C GLY A 85 19.10 -24.29 -2.00
N PRO A 86 19.37 -25.20 -1.05
CA PRO A 86 19.51 -26.62 -1.35
C PRO A 86 18.16 -27.27 -1.70
N ALA A 87 18.19 -28.43 -2.36
CA ALA A 87 16.96 -29.18 -2.68
C ALA A 87 16.28 -29.78 -1.44
N GLN A 88 17.05 -30.01 -0.38
CA GLN A 88 16.58 -30.49 0.92
C GLN A 88 17.31 -29.71 2.02
N LEU A 89 16.58 -29.33 3.06
CA LEU A 89 17.11 -28.69 4.25
C LEU A 89 17.63 -29.76 5.21
N ASN A 90 18.82 -29.56 5.75
CA ASN A 90 19.49 -30.53 6.61
C ASN A 90 19.53 -30.07 8.07
N ILE A 91 18.86 -30.84 8.94
CA ILE A 91 18.95 -30.70 10.39
C ILE A 91 19.90 -31.79 10.88
N LYS A 92 21.07 -31.38 11.39
CA LYS A 92 22.09 -32.32 11.87
C LYS A 92 21.66 -33.03 13.15
N ALA A 93 22.15 -34.24 13.35
CA ALA A 93 21.96 -34.96 14.61
C ALA A 93 22.34 -34.07 15.81
N GLY A 94 21.47 -34.03 16.82
CA GLY A 94 21.60 -33.16 18.00
C GLY A 94 21.08 -31.73 17.81
N GLU A 95 20.72 -31.32 16.59
CA GLU A 95 20.17 -29.98 16.31
C GLU A 95 18.64 -30.02 16.15
N VAL A 96 18.01 -28.86 16.29
CA VAL A 96 16.55 -28.69 16.09
C VAL A 96 16.19 -27.71 14.98
N VAL A 97 17.19 -27.13 14.31
CA VAL A 97 17.01 -26.18 13.20
C VAL A 97 18.00 -26.54 12.10
N SER A 98 17.58 -26.40 10.84
CA SER A 98 18.48 -26.56 9.71
C SER A 98 19.50 -25.42 9.66
N ALA A 99 20.77 -25.76 9.41
CA ALA A 99 21.81 -24.73 9.23
C ALA A 99 21.68 -24.01 7.88
N ASP A 100 21.09 -24.70 6.89
CA ASP A 100 20.72 -24.14 5.61
C ASP A 100 19.28 -23.59 5.62
N SER A 101 18.96 -22.79 4.60
CA SER A 101 17.66 -22.16 4.43
C SER A 101 17.28 -22.07 2.95
N LEU A 102 15.99 -21.95 2.68
CA LEU A 102 15.49 -21.55 1.37
C LEU A 102 15.19 -20.06 1.40
N LYS A 103 15.60 -19.36 0.36
CA LYS A 103 15.32 -17.95 0.11
C LYS A 103 14.34 -17.84 -1.05
N ILE A 104 13.18 -17.27 -0.80
CA ILE A 104 12.18 -16.93 -1.82
C ILE A 104 12.43 -15.50 -2.23
N GLN A 105 12.86 -15.29 -3.48
CA GLN A 105 13.11 -13.96 -4.03
C GLN A 105 12.05 -13.62 -5.07
N LEU A 106 11.37 -12.49 -4.90
CA LEU A 106 10.44 -11.97 -5.90
C LEU A 106 11.18 -11.40 -7.11
N LEU A 107 10.66 -11.67 -8.30
CA LEU A 107 11.14 -11.21 -9.61
C LEU A 107 10.06 -10.37 -10.28
N ASP A 108 10.47 -9.45 -11.16
CA ASP A 108 9.56 -8.62 -11.96
C ASP A 108 8.40 -8.00 -11.14
N ARG A 109 8.70 -7.52 -9.93
CA ARG A 109 7.70 -7.07 -8.94
C ARG A 109 6.70 -6.02 -9.46
N LEU A 110 7.04 -5.27 -10.51
CA LEU A 110 6.10 -4.34 -11.16
C LEU A 110 4.86 -5.03 -11.74
N LYS A 111 5.00 -6.29 -12.20
CA LYS A 111 3.92 -7.12 -12.74
C LYS A 111 3.02 -7.72 -11.66
N LEU A 112 3.44 -7.69 -10.40
CA LEU A 112 2.65 -8.17 -9.26
C LEU A 112 1.70 -7.05 -8.81
N ASN A 113 0.59 -6.91 -9.53
CA ASN A 113 -0.30 -5.75 -9.42
C ASN A 113 -1.73 -6.05 -8.95
N ASP A 114 -2.06 -7.30 -8.64
CA ASP A 114 -3.36 -7.68 -8.08
C ASP A 114 -3.61 -6.97 -6.74
N LEU A 115 -4.77 -6.32 -6.62
CA LEU A 115 -5.16 -5.55 -5.43
C LEU A 115 -5.44 -6.46 -4.22
N ASN A 116 -5.82 -7.72 -4.45
CA ASN A 116 -5.97 -8.71 -3.39
C ASN A 116 -4.62 -9.28 -2.93
N GLY A 117 -3.56 -9.10 -3.73
CA GLY A 117 -2.22 -9.63 -3.47
C GLY A 117 -2.03 -11.09 -3.88
N TYR A 118 -0.81 -11.58 -3.70
CA TYR A 118 -0.40 -12.93 -4.12
C TYR A 118 0.03 -13.79 -2.93
N ILE A 119 -0.17 -15.11 -3.05
CA ILE A 119 0.34 -16.11 -2.10
C ILE A 119 1.11 -17.21 -2.83
N LEU A 120 2.26 -17.59 -2.27
CA LEU A 120 2.99 -18.81 -2.61
C LEU A 120 2.98 -19.77 -1.40
N PRO A 121 2.17 -20.82 -1.41
CA PRO A 121 2.22 -21.85 -0.38
C PRO A 121 3.42 -22.77 -0.62
N LEU A 122 4.24 -22.95 0.39
CA LEU A 122 5.35 -23.90 0.42
C LEU A 122 5.09 -24.92 1.51
N SER A 123 5.15 -26.20 1.17
CA SER A 123 4.87 -27.30 2.09
C SER A 123 6.02 -28.29 2.14
N VAL A 124 6.22 -28.90 3.31
CA VAL A 124 7.03 -30.11 3.46
C VAL A 124 6.43 -31.20 2.58
N LYS A 125 7.21 -31.69 1.62
CA LYS A 125 6.82 -32.77 0.70
C LYS A 125 7.30 -34.12 1.21
N GLU A 126 8.52 -34.18 1.73
CA GLU A 126 9.13 -35.39 2.27
C GLU A 126 9.98 -35.05 3.49
N VAL A 127 10.04 -36.01 4.42
CA VAL A 127 11.00 -36.02 5.53
C VAL A 127 11.66 -37.38 5.53
N SER A 128 13.00 -37.40 5.52
CA SER A 128 13.77 -38.63 5.59
C SER A 128 14.80 -38.58 6.72
N SER A 129 14.89 -39.68 7.46
CA SER A 129 15.86 -39.86 8.53
C SER A 129 16.09 -41.36 8.79
N LYS A 130 17.20 -41.68 9.46
CA LYS A 130 17.43 -43.00 10.05
C LYS A 130 16.56 -43.23 11.28
N ASP A 131 16.20 -42.17 11.99
CA ASP A 131 15.20 -42.23 13.05
C ASP A 131 13.79 -42.32 12.42
N LYS A 132 13.18 -43.51 12.49
CA LYS A 132 11.86 -43.79 11.92
C LYS A 132 10.71 -43.12 12.70
N GLY A 133 11.00 -42.53 13.86
CA GLY A 133 10.03 -41.75 14.63
C GLY A 133 9.82 -40.32 14.13
N VAL A 134 10.69 -39.82 13.23
CA VAL A 134 10.57 -38.47 12.67
C VAL A 134 9.44 -38.43 11.64
N GLN A 135 8.50 -37.51 11.81
CA GLN A 135 7.37 -37.34 10.88
C GLN A 135 7.15 -35.86 10.54
N ALA A 136 6.61 -35.57 9.36
CA ALA A 136 6.23 -34.21 9.00
C ALA A 136 4.97 -33.77 9.77
N SER A 137 5.03 -32.61 10.44
CA SER A 137 3.88 -32.03 11.16
C SER A 137 2.65 -31.90 10.25
N SER A 138 1.46 -32.22 10.75
CA SER A 138 0.20 -31.97 10.02
C SER A 138 -0.18 -30.48 10.05
N SER A 139 0.05 -29.79 11.16
CA SER A 139 -0.37 -28.40 11.36
C SER A 139 0.68 -27.36 10.95
N TYR A 140 1.98 -27.70 10.98
CA TYR A 140 3.08 -26.75 10.74
C TYR A 140 3.88 -27.04 9.45
N ARG A 141 3.38 -27.92 8.57
CA ARG A 141 4.09 -28.26 7.32
C ARG A 141 4.07 -27.19 6.24
N THR A 142 3.17 -26.22 6.32
CA THR A 142 2.98 -25.22 5.26
C THR A 142 3.28 -23.82 5.77
N VAL A 143 4.07 -23.07 5.00
CA VAL A 143 4.30 -21.64 5.13
C VAL A 143 3.75 -20.92 3.89
N PHE A 144 3.03 -19.83 4.10
CA PHE A 144 2.45 -19.01 3.05
C PHE A 144 3.29 -17.74 2.88
N ILE A 145 3.94 -17.60 1.72
CA ILE A 145 4.64 -16.35 1.37
C ILE A 145 3.63 -15.40 0.74
N LYS A 146 3.34 -14.29 1.40
CA LYS A 146 2.42 -13.27 0.92
C LYS A 146 3.19 -12.15 0.26
N ALA A 147 2.96 -11.94 -1.02
CA ALA A 147 3.50 -10.80 -1.75
C ALA A 147 2.40 -9.78 -1.96
N ALA A 148 2.52 -8.63 -1.29
CA ALA A 148 1.55 -7.55 -1.39
C ALA A 148 2.23 -6.27 -1.86
N SER A 149 1.62 -5.61 -2.85
CA SER A 149 2.10 -4.34 -3.36
C SER A 149 1.14 -3.22 -3.01
N LYS A 150 1.68 -2.04 -2.73
CA LYS A 150 0.91 -0.80 -2.69
C LYS A 150 1.40 0.12 -3.78
N TYR A 151 0.50 0.64 -4.61
CA TYR A 151 0.84 1.71 -5.54
C TYR A 151 0.67 3.08 -4.88
N THR A 152 1.62 3.98 -5.10
CA THR A 152 1.49 5.41 -4.82
C THR A 152 2.32 6.20 -5.83
N ASN A 153 1.75 7.28 -6.34
CA ASN A 153 2.50 8.29 -7.08
C ASN A 153 2.81 9.50 -6.22
N ILE A 154 2.27 9.61 -5.00
CA ILE A 154 2.54 10.76 -4.11
C ILE A 154 3.87 10.56 -3.36
N ASP A 155 4.78 11.52 -3.50
CA ASP A 155 6.04 11.60 -2.76
C ASP A 155 5.85 12.33 -1.43
N LEU A 156 5.65 11.57 -0.35
CA LEU A 156 5.42 12.12 0.98
C LEU A 156 6.64 12.83 1.57
N SER A 157 7.85 12.58 1.03
CA SER A 157 9.09 13.22 1.47
C SER A 157 9.23 14.66 0.96
N LYS A 158 8.48 15.03 -0.09
CA LYS A 158 8.51 16.37 -0.69
C LYS A 158 7.26 17.17 -0.33
N LYS A 159 7.44 18.12 0.59
CA LYS A 159 6.39 19.05 1.06
C LYS A 159 6.49 20.46 0.45
N THR A 160 7.47 20.71 -0.39
CA THR A 160 7.62 21.98 -1.12
C THR A 160 6.70 22.02 -2.33
N THR A 161 6.46 23.21 -2.87
CA THR A 161 5.73 23.39 -4.13
C THR A 161 6.31 22.51 -5.24
N PRO A 162 5.48 21.77 -6.02
CA PRO A 162 5.98 20.98 -7.13
C PRO A 162 6.71 21.85 -8.16
N ALA A 163 7.83 21.35 -8.68
CA ALA A 163 8.59 22.06 -9.71
C ALA A 163 7.85 22.01 -11.06
N GLY A 164 7.66 23.17 -11.68
CA GLY A 164 6.98 23.28 -12.97
C GLY A 164 6.26 24.60 -13.14
N THR A 165 5.30 24.63 -14.07
CA THR A 165 4.46 25.81 -14.31
C THR A 165 3.04 25.57 -13.82
N LEU A 166 2.42 26.63 -13.30
CA LEU A 166 1.01 26.62 -12.93
C LEU A 166 0.16 26.35 -14.17
N ILE A 167 -0.82 25.46 -14.06
CA ILE A 167 -1.82 25.29 -15.10
C ILE A 167 -2.80 26.46 -15.01
N ASP A 168 -3.00 27.18 -16.13
CA ASP A 168 -4.00 28.25 -16.22
C ASP A 168 -5.41 27.65 -16.01
N ARG A 169 -6.12 28.20 -15.01
CA ARG A 169 -7.47 27.77 -14.63
C ARG A 169 -8.57 28.60 -15.29
N THR A 170 -8.22 29.60 -16.09
CA THR A 170 -9.13 30.63 -16.59
C THR A 170 -9.37 30.57 -18.09
N ASN A 171 -8.49 29.92 -18.86
CA ASN A 171 -8.62 29.85 -20.31
C ASN A 171 -8.12 28.52 -20.91
N PRO A 172 -9.02 27.54 -21.20
CA PRO A 172 -10.44 27.52 -20.83
C PRO A 172 -10.64 27.32 -19.33
N SER A 173 -11.68 27.93 -18.77
CA SER A 173 -11.94 27.88 -17.34
C SER A 173 -12.12 26.46 -16.82
N TRP A 174 -11.50 26.17 -15.69
CA TRP A 174 -11.78 24.97 -14.91
C TRP A 174 -13.20 25.04 -14.32
N SER A 175 -13.77 23.88 -13.99
CA SER A 175 -15.08 23.80 -13.37
C SER A 175 -15.15 22.74 -12.28
N ILE A 176 -16.11 22.90 -11.36
CA ILE A 176 -16.44 21.89 -10.35
C ILE A 176 -17.51 20.98 -10.94
N ILE A 177 -17.18 19.70 -11.09
CA ILE A 177 -18.11 18.68 -11.61
C ILE A 177 -19.03 18.17 -10.50
N SER A 178 -18.46 17.96 -9.32
CA SER A 178 -19.21 17.55 -8.13
C SER A 178 -18.42 17.92 -6.88
N ALA A 179 -19.12 18.26 -5.80
CA ALA A 179 -18.52 18.45 -4.49
C ALA A 179 -19.51 18.03 -3.41
N SER A 180 -19.01 17.64 -2.24
CA SER A 180 -19.85 17.45 -1.06
C SER A 180 -20.59 18.74 -0.73
N THR A 181 -21.81 18.57 -0.23
CA THR A 181 -22.69 19.68 0.17
C THR A 181 -21.93 20.64 1.08
N PRO A 182 -21.91 21.95 0.79
CA PRO A 182 -21.24 22.91 1.65
C PRO A 182 -21.99 23.04 2.97
N TYR A 183 -21.27 23.35 4.06
CA TYR A 183 -21.85 23.61 5.37
C TYR A 183 -22.92 24.71 5.33
N SER A 184 -22.71 25.72 4.48
CA SER A 184 -23.70 26.76 4.17
C SER A 184 -23.42 27.38 2.81
N SER A 185 -24.35 28.21 2.31
CA SER A 185 -24.19 28.95 1.06
C SER A 185 -23.02 29.94 1.06
N SER A 186 -22.43 30.25 2.22
CA SER A 186 -21.23 31.11 2.33
C SER A 186 -19.93 30.38 2.01
N TYR A 187 -19.95 29.05 1.93
CA TYR A 187 -18.76 28.22 1.67
C TYR A 187 -18.88 27.35 0.41
N PRO A 188 -19.32 27.89 -0.74
CA PRO A 188 -19.57 27.09 -1.94
C PRO A 188 -18.28 26.50 -2.52
N ALA A 189 -18.42 25.36 -3.21
CA ALA A 189 -17.30 24.66 -3.83
C ALA A 189 -16.52 25.49 -4.85
N ILE A 190 -17.18 26.44 -5.52
CA ILE A 190 -16.56 27.30 -6.53
C ILE A 190 -15.45 28.20 -5.97
N ASN A 191 -15.45 28.46 -4.67
CA ASN A 191 -14.43 29.29 -4.04
C ASN A 191 -13.02 28.72 -4.22
N VAL A 192 -12.86 27.39 -4.42
CA VAL A 192 -11.53 26.78 -4.63
C VAL A 192 -10.84 27.20 -5.94
N LEU A 193 -11.56 27.93 -6.82
CA LEU A 193 -11.12 28.35 -8.14
C LEU A 193 -11.16 29.88 -8.32
N ASP A 194 -11.48 30.67 -7.30
CA ASP A 194 -11.73 32.11 -7.44
C ASP A 194 -10.45 32.98 -7.31
N GLY A 195 -9.33 32.36 -6.96
CA GLY A 195 -8.02 32.99 -6.80
C GLY A 195 -7.83 33.69 -5.44
N LYS A 196 -8.67 33.42 -4.44
CA LYS A 196 -8.65 34.09 -3.14
C LYS A 196 -8.53 33.11 -1.99
N ASN A 197 -7.41 33.20 -1.28
CA ASN A 197 -7.19 32.41 -0.07
C ASN A 197 -8.08 32.82 1.13
N ASN A 198 -8.97 33.82 0.99
CA ASN A 198 -9.87 34.27 2.06
C ASN A 198 -11.35 33.88 1.86
N THR A 199 -11.65 33.21 0.74
CA THR A 199 -12.91 32.51 0.49
C THR A 199 -12.62 31.01 0.50
N TYR A 200 -13.60 30.19 0.89
CA TYR A 200 -13.37 28.76 1.10
C TYR A 200 -14.53 27.95 0.61
N TRP A 201 -14.23 26.76 0.09
CA TRP A 201 -15.17 25.66 0.18
C TRP A 201 -15.03 25.01 1.56
N PHE A 202 -16.16 24.69 2.19
CA PHE A 202 -16.19 23.97 3.45
C PHE A 202 -17.37 23.00 3.43
N ALA A 203 -17.08 21.71 3.36
CA ALA A 203 -18.08 20.66 3.26
C ALA A 203 -18.75 20.37 4.61
N GLY A 204 -20.05 20.12 4.58
CA GLY A 204 -20.87 19.73 5.72
C GLY A 204 -21.18 18.23 5.72
N GLY A 205 -20.60 17.47 6.65
CA GLY A 205 -20.88 16.03 6.82
C GLY A 205 -19.67 15.13 6.64
N ALA A 206 -19.86 13.80 6.72
CA ALA A 206 -18.78 12.81 6.88
C ALA A 206 -18.01 12.41 5.60
N ASP A 207 -18.52 12.76 4.41
CA ASP A 207 -17.98 12.27 3.12
C ASP A 207 -17.45 13.39 2.24
N ASN A 208 -16.33 14.00 2.64
CA ASN A 208 -15.80 15.17 1.95
C ASN A 208 -15.00 14.83 0.72
N ASN A 209 -15.52 15.27 -0.43
CA ASN A 209 -14.84 15.11 -1.70
C ASN A 209 -15.21 16.24 -2.67
N ILE A 210 -14.29 16.51 -3.59
CA ILE A 210 -14.49 17.48 -4.68
C ILE A 210 -13.85 16.94 -5.96
N VAL A 211 -14.53 17.15 -7.07
CA VAL A 211 -14.13 16.74 -8.42
C VAL A 211 -14.05 17.98 -9.30
N LEU A 212 -12.89 18.16 -9.93
CA LEU A 212 -12.61 19.27 -10.83
C LEU A 212 -12.39 18.77 -12.25
N ASP A 213 -12.90 19.51 -13.23
CA ASP A 213 -12.50 19.43 -14.63
C ASP A 213 -11.49 20.54 -14.91
N MET A 214 -10.26 20.14 -15.27
CA MET A 214 -9.17 21.06 -15.62
C MET A 214 -9.22 21.55 -17.08
N SER A 215 -10.38 21.42 -17.73
CA SER A 215 -10.76 21.84 -19.09
C SER A 215 -10.01 21.18 -20.25
N ALA A 216 -8.81 20.64 -20.01
CA ALA A 216 -8.01 19.90 -20.96
C ALA A 216 -7.20 18.78 -20.28
N VAL A 217 -6.74 17.82 -21.08
CA VAL A 217 -5.78 16.81 -20.60
C VAL A 217 -4.42 17.48 -20.39
N ASN A 218 -3.88 17.36 -19.19
CA ASN A 218 -2.61 17.92 -18.76
C ASN A 218 -1.68 16.82 -18.23
N ALA A 219 -0.36 17.05 -18.32
CA ALA A 219 0.65 16.24 -17.66
C ALA A 219 0.93 16.82 -16.25
N VAL A 220 0.10 16.48 -15.28
CA VAL A 220 0.14 17.06 -13.92
C VAL A 220 1.29 16.46 -13.11
N LYS A 221 2.15 17.31 -12.56
CA LYS A 221 3.26 16.96 -11.67
C LYS A 221 2.90 17.00 -10.18
N GLY A 222 1.78 17.64 -9.84
CA GLY A 222 1.35 17.78 -8.46
C GLY A 222 0.32 18.90 -8.27
N PHE A 223 -0.02 19.15 -7.02
CA PHE A 223 -1.02 20.14 -6.61
C PHE A 223 -0.52 21.02 -5.47
N ILE A 224 -1.01 22.26 -5.44
CA ILE A 224 -0.85 23.20 -4.32
C ILE A 224 -2.25 23.44 -3.77
N LEU A 225 -2.49 23.02 -2.52
CA LEU A 225 -3.80 23.16 -1.88
C LEU A 225 -3.70 24.17 -0.74
N ALA A 226 -4.47 25.25 -0.81
CA ALA A 226 -4.53 26.21 0.27
C ALA A 226 -5.51 25.72 1.36
N PRO A 227 -5.13 25.78 2.65
CA PRO A 227 -6.01 25.42 3.76
C PRO A 227 -7.32 26.20 3.75
N THR A 228 -8.38 25.60 4.25
CA THR A 228 -9.55 26.38 4.70
C THR A 228 -9.26 27.02 6.05
N TYR A 229 -9.76 28.24 6.26
CA TYR A 229 -9.74 28.91 7.56
C TYR A 229 -11.13 29.00 8.19
N ALA A 230 -12.13 28.36 7.57
CA ALA A 230 -13.47 28.25 8.16
C ALA A 230 -13.37 27.51 9.51
N PHE A 231 -13.82 28.17 10.58
CA PHE A 231 -13.86 27.63 11.95
C PHE A 231 -12.49 27.23 12.55
N GLY A 232 -11.38 27.61 11.92
CA GLY A 232 -10.02 27.38 12.42
C GLY A 232 -9.25 26.27 11.71
N THR A 233 -7.94 26.24 11.91
CA THR A 233 -7.01 25.40 11.13
C THR A 233 -7.15 23.90 11.42
N SER A 234 -7.73 23.51 12.56
CA SER A 234 -7.92 22.11 12.97
C SER A 234 -8.94 21.34 12.13
N TYR A 235 -9.75 22.02 11.32
CA TYR A 235 -10.70 21.43 10.37
C TYR A 235 -10.09 21.10 9.02
N ASN A 236 -8.78 21.26 8.84
CA ASN A 236 -8.13 20.86 7.60
C ASN A 236 -7.78 19.38 7.61
N ALA A 237 -7.90 18.76 6.44
CA ALA A 237 -7.63 17.34 6.27
C ALA A 237 -6.15 17.04 6.49
N THR A 238 -5.87 16.00 7.29
CA THR A 238 -4.51 15.46 7.47
C THR A 238 -4.22 14.30 6.53
N LYS A 239 -5.25 13.81 5.82
CA LYS A 239 -5.15 12.78 4.78
C LYS A 239 -6.02 13.16 3.57
N ILE A 240 -5.42 13.20 2.39
CA ILE A 240 -6.11 13.53 1.14
C ILE A 240 -5.81 12.41 0.13
N GLU A 241 -6.80 11.62 -0.23
CA GLU A 241 -6.67 10.70 -1.37
C GLU A 241 -6.87 11.47 -2.67
N VAL A 242 -5.98 11.24 -3.63
CA VAL A 242 -6.02 11.88 -4.95
C VAL A 242 -6.32 10.83 -6.00
N LEU A 243 -7.43 10.98 -6.70
CA LEU A 243 -7.76 10.17 -7.87
C LEU A 243 -7.73 11.06 -9.10
N THR A 244 -7.28 10.52 -10.22
CA THR A 244 -7.21 11.21 -11.49
C THR A 244 -7.91 10.42 -12.59
N SER A 245 -8.39 11.13 -13.60
CA SER A 245 -9.07 10.55 -14.75
C SER A 245 -8.87 11.41 -16.01
N THR A 246 -8.91 10.78 -17.18
CA THR A 246 -8.97 11.47 -18.47
C THR A 246 -10.39 11.62 -19.00
N ASP A 247 -11.36 10.87 -18.47
CA ASP A 247 -12.71 10.70 -19.03
C ASP A 247 -13.87 10.90 -18.02
N ASN A 248 -13.54 11.19 -16.75
CA ASN A 248 -14.49 11.33 -15.62
C ASN A 248 -15.29 10.05 -15.31
N GLN A 249 -14.89 8.90 -15.84
CA GLN A 249 -15.54 7.60 -15.64
C GLN A 249 -14.59 6.61 -14.97
N ASN A 250 -13.37 6.51 -15.51
CA ASN A 250 -12.33 5.63 -15.01
C ASN A 250 -11.38 6.42 -14.12
N TRP A 251 -11.38 6.09 -12.83
CA TRP A 251 -10.58 6.78 -11.82
C TRP A 251 -9.40 5.92 -11.36
N VAL A 252 -8.20 6.51 -11.36
CA VAL A 252 -6.99 5.87 -10.87
C VAL A 252 -6.51 6.59 -9.62
N SER A 253 -6.41 5.88 -8.50
CA SER A 253 -5.83 6.43 -7.27
C SER A 253 -4.33 6.66 -7.47
N GLN A 254 -3.89 7.90 -7.20
CA GLN A 254 -2.48 8.30 -7.17
C GLN A 254 -1.88 8.13 -5.78
N GLY A 255 -2.65 7.65 -4.81
CA GLY A 255 -2.26 7.47 -3.42
C GLY A 255 -2.88 8.50 -2.50
N ALA A 256 -2.49 8.44 -1.23
CA ALA A 256 -2.94 9.35 -0.19
C ALA A 256 -1.78 10.25 0.26
N TYR A 257 -1.98 11.56 0.18
CA TYR A 257 -1.14 12.55 0.82
C TYR A 257 -1.47 12.59 2.31
N THR A 258 -0.47 12.41 3.17
CA THR A 258 -0.61 12.53 4.63
C THR A 258 0.32 13.61 5.17
N THR A 259 -0.15 14.37 6.15
CA THR A 259 0.56 15.51 6.72
C THR A 259 0.11 15.76 8.16
N ASP A 260 0.94 16.48 8.92
CA ASP A 260 0.54 17.03 10.22
C ASP A 260 -0.60 18.07 10.08
N ALA A 261 -1.13 18.51 11.21
CA ALA A 261 -2.14 19.58 11.25
C ALA A 261 -1.63 20.88 10.61
N VAL A 262 -2.54 21.71 10.11
CA VAL A 262 -2.19 23.04 9.57
C VAL A 262 -1.66 23.89 10.71
N LEU A 263 -0.53 24.57 10.47
CA LEU A 263 0.10 25.42 11.47
C LEU A 263 -0.89 26.47 11.99
N SER A 264 -0.88 26.72 13.31
CA SER A 264 -1.75 27.73 13.92
C SER A 264 -1.47 29.16 13.44
N SER A 265 -0.27 29.41 12.90
CA SER A 265 0.12 30.67 12.27
C SER A 265 -0.32 30.81 10.81
N SER A 266 -0.87 29.76 10.20
CA SER A 266 -1.36 29.78 8.82
C SER A 266 -2.52 30.78 8.67
N SER A 267 -2.49 31.58 7.61
CA SER A 267 -3.54 32.56 7.31
C SER A 267 -3.72 32.75 5.80
N ALA A 268 -4.81 33.37 5.37
CA ALA A 268 -5.06 33.67 3.96
C ALA A 268 -3.91 34.42 3.26
N ASN A 269 -3.18 35.27 4.00
CA ASN A 269 -2.05 36.04 3.48
C ASN A 269 -0.72 35.27 3.50
N ALA A 270 -0.62 34.24 4.34
CA ALA A 270 0.56 33.37 4.43
C ALA A 270 0.10 31.92 4.65
N PRO A 271 -0.41 31.24 3.60
CA PRO A 271 -0.97 29.91 3.75
C PRO A 271 0.10 28.85 3.96
N ASP A 272 -0.13 27.97 4.92
CA ASP A 272 0.58 26.70 5.07
C ASP A 272 0.09 25.70 4.01
N TYR A 273 0.50 25.92 2.75
CA TYR A 273 0.07 25.13 1.61
C TYR A 273 0.34 23.64 1.79
N ARG A 274 -0.64 22.81 1.37
CA ARG A 274 -0.46 21.37 1.24
C ARG A 274 -0.01 21.06 -0.18
N ASN A 275 1.30 20.92 -0.34
CA ASN A 275 1.91 20.60 -1.62
C ASN A 275 1.96 19.09 -1.84
N ILE A 276 1.22 18.61 -2.84
CA ILE A 276 1.23 17.22 -3.26
C ILE A 276 2.19 17.09 -4.44
N ASN A 277 3.29 16.37 -4.24
CA ASN A 277 4.26 16.08 -5.30
C ASN A 277 4.05 14.68 -5.84
N PHE A 278 4.08 14.52 -7.17
CA PHE A 278 4.12 13.21 -7.78
C PHE A 278 5.54 12.73 -8.08
N TYR A 279 5.78 11.42 -7.97
CA TYR A 279 7.03 10.77 -8.40
C TYR A 279 7.21 10.86 -9.92
N GLY A 280 6.12 10.71 -10.67
CA GLY A 280 6.06 10.94 -12.12
C GLY A 280 4.80 11.71 -12.53
N PRO A 281 4.84 12.50 -13.61
CA PRO A 281 3.69 13.25 -14.07
C PRO A 281 2.53 12.32 -14.45
N VAL A 282 1.30 12.74 -14.14
CA VAL A 282 0.07 12.03 -14.45
C VAL A 282 -0.62 12.72 -15.61
N THR A 283 -0.92 11.98 -16.67
CA THR A 283 -1.78 12.49 -17.75
C THR A 283 -3.25 12.42 -17.30
N CYS A 284 -3.87 13.56 -17.03
CA CYS A 284 -5.28 13.62 -16.62
C CYS A 284 -5.95 14.94 -16.98
N ARG A 285 -7.28 14.93 -17.04
CA ARG A 285 -8.14 16.13 -17.17
C ARG A 285 -8.95 16.37 -15.91
N TYR A 286 -9.36 15.30 -15.25
CA TYR A 286 -10.17 15.35 -14.04
C TYR A 286 -9.35 14.94 -12.84
N VAL A 287 -9.60 15.59 -11.71
CA VAL A 287 -9.04 15.23 -10.41
C VAL A 287 -10.15 15.16 -9.37
N LYS A 288 -10.09 14.16 -8.51
CA LYS A 288 -10.94 13.99 -7.34
C LYS A 288 -10.06 13.99 -6.09
N PHE A 289 -10.41 14.84 -5.12
CA PHE A 289 -9.82 14.82 -3.80
C PHE A 289 -10.83 14.23 -2.82
N ILE A 290 -10.42 13.27 -2.00
CA ILE A 290 -11.21 12.74 -0.88
C ILE A 290 -10.49 13.10 0.41
N LEU A 291 -11.13 13.92 1.22
CA LEU A 291 -10.57 14.53 2.41
C LEU A 291 -10.93 13.70 3.64
N ASN A 292 -9.91 13.37 4.43
CA ASN A 292 -10.04 12.57 5.64
C ASN A 292 -9.16 13.16 6.77
N GLY A 293 -9.53 12.87 8.02
CA GLY A 293 -8.86 13.44 9.19
C GLY A 293 -9.33 14.87 9.50
N GLY A 294 -8.65 15.52 10.44
CA GLY A 294 -9.10 16.79 11.05
C GLY A 294 -9.92 16.57 12.34
N MET A 295 -10.13 17.64 13.12
CA MET A 295 -10.90 17.59 14.39
C MET A 295 -12.43 17.63 14.19
N GLY A 296 -12.92 17.95 12.99
CA GLY A 296 -14.35 18.02 12.71
C GLY A 296 -14.90 16.66 12.30
N SER A 297 -16.01 16.24 12.91
CA SER A 297 -16.80 15.02 12.62
C SER A 297 -17.31 14.95 11.17
N GLY A 298 -16.39 14.92 10.21
CA GLY A 298 -16.67 15.01 8.80
C GLY A 298 -16.24 16.33 8.16
N TYR A 299 -16.21 17.49 8.81
CA TYR A 299 -16.00 18.79 8.14
C TYR A 299 -14.56 19.10 7.70
N ASN A 300 -14.37 19.50 6.44
CA ASN A 300 -13.09 19.89 5.84
C ASN A 300 -13.33 20.76 4.59
N GLY A 301 -12.26 21.31 4.01
CA GLY A 301 -12.34 22.02 2.75
C GLY A 301 -11.00 22.60 2.29
N PHE A 302 -11.05 23.50 1.32
CA PHE A 302 -9.90 24.20 0.77
C PHE A 302 -10.26 25.67 0.52
N ALA A 303 -9.27 26.56 0.61
CA ALA A 303 -9.42 27.91 0.05
C ALA A 303 -9.20 27.90 -1.46
N GLU A 304 -8.15 27.22 -1.93
CA GLU A 304 -7.73 27.24 -3.32
C GLU A 304 -7.12 25.89 -3.73
N ILE A 305 -7.38 25.47 -4.97
CA ILE A 305 -6.77 24.28 -5.58
C ILE A 305 -6.05 24.68 -6.86
N ASN A 306 -4.75 24.43 -6.89
CA ASN A 306 -3.88 24.71 -8.02
C ASN A 306 -3.13 23.44 -8.45
N ALA A 307 -2.81 23.32 -9.74
CA ALA A 307 -2.00 22.21 -10.27
C ALA A 307 -0.77 22.71 -11.01
N ILE A 308 0.29 21.90 -10.99
CA ILE A 308 1.56 22.15 -11.66
C ILE A 308 1.76 21.15 -12.80
N LYS A 309 2.30 21.59 -13.93
CA LYS A 309 2.73 20.74 -15.07
C LYS A 309 4.20 20.93 -15.46
#